data_AF-A0A2D6NCN6-F1
#
_entry.id   AF-A0A2D6NCN6-F1
#
_cell.length_a   1.000
_cell.length_b   1.000
_cell.length_c   1.000
_cell.angle_alpha   90.00
_cell.angle_beta   90.00
_cell.angle_gamma   90.00
#
_symmetry.space_group_name_H-M   'P 1'
#
loop_
_entity.id
_entity.type
_entity.pdbx_description
1 polymer ?
#
loop_
_entity_poly.entity_id
_entity_poly.type
_entity_poly.pdbx_seq_one_letter_code
_entity_poly.pdbx_strand_id
1 'polypeptide(L)'
;MIKRRKKVSRHHGSHTHSRGAKKKARGKGHRGGVGMSGTGKRSDQKKDTSLKNKKYFGKKIRQARKMKIKLKSINLDQIFKENTNLIGYKVLSRGELKEKLKITASAASKLAIEKAKKSGSEISLPEKKEKKEDKPKTEEKKEDKEK
;
A
#
# COMPACT_ATOMS: atom_id res chain seq x y z
N MET A 1 12.42 4.27 -34.27
CA MET A 1 13.14 3.47 -33.25
C MET A 1 14.63 3.77 -33.34
N ILE A 2 15.22 4.40 -32.33
CA ILE A 2 16.62 4.88 -32.41
C ILE A 2 17.57 3.75 -32.02
N LYS A 3 18.26 3.16 -33.01
CA LYS A 3 19.31 2.15 -32.77
C LYS A 3 20.65 2.83 -32.47
N ARG A 4 20.95 3.06 -31.19
CA ARG A 4 22.25 3.61 -30.77
C ARG A 4 23.31 2.51 -30.65
N ARG A 5 24.52 2.82 -31.12
CA ARG A 5 25.69 1.93 -30.99
C ARG A 5 26.11 1.78 -29.52
N LYS A 6 26.62 0.60 -29.12
CA LYS A 6 27.13 0.35 -27.76
C LYS A 6 28.40 1.16 -27.50
N LYS A 7 28.56 1.68 -26.27
CA LYS A 7 29.74 2.46 -25.86
C LYS A 7 31.08 1.74 -26.07
N VAL A 8 31.10 0.40 -25.91
CA VAL A 8 32.33 -0.42 -26.03
C VAL A 8 33.04 -0.17 -27.35
N SER A 9 32.27 0.01 -28.41
CA SER A 9 32.77 0.25 -29.75
C SER A 9 33.49 1.58 -29.93
N ARG A 10 33.16 2.60 -29.11
CA ARG A 10 33.86 3.89 -29.06
C ARG A 10 35.09 3.85 -28.17
N HIS A 11 35.14 2.91 -27.24
CA HIS A 11 36.29 2.73 -26.34
C HIS A 11 37.34 1.78 -26.91
N HIS A 12 37.16 1.23 -28.11
CA HIS A 12 38.20 0.46 -28.78
C HIS A 12 39.39 1.38 -29.10
N GLY A 13 40.62 0.93 -28.81
CA GLY A 13 41.82 1.78 -28.88
C GLY A 13 42.04 2.68 -27.66
N SER A 14 41.12 2.71 -26.69
CA SER A 14 41.37 3.38 -25.41
C SER A 14 42.09 2.45 -24.44
N HIS A 15 43.10 2.96 -23.74
CA HIS A 15 43.98 2.15 -22.87
C HIS A 15 43.27 1.50 -21.67
N THR A 16 42.25 2.13 -21.11
CA THR A 16 41.59 1.67 -19.87
C THR A 16 40.07 1.67 -19.92
N HIS A 17 39.45 1.87 -21.10
CA HIS A 17 37.98 1.93 -21.26
C HIS A 17 37.30 2.88 -20.25
N SER A 18 37.93 4.02 -19.96
CA SER A 18 37.46 5.02 -18.99
C SER A 18 37.28 4.49 -17.56
N ARG A 19 38.03 3.45 -17.16
CA ARG A 19 37.99 2.88 -15.80
C ARG A 19 39.05 3.48 -14.87
N GLY A 20 39.76 4.50 -15.34
CA GLY A 20 40.83 5.19 -14.60
C GLY A 20 42.16 4.45 -14.67
N ALA A 21 42.90 4.43 -13.56
CA ALA A 21 44.18 3.73 -13.47
C ALA A 21 44.02 2.20 -13.66
N LYS A 22 45.03 1.54 -14.22
CA LYS A 22 45.04 0.09 -14.49
C LYS A 22 44.82 -0.80 -13.25
N LYS A 23 45.04 -0.26 -12.05
CA LYS A 23 44.79 -0.94 -10.77
C LYS A 23 43.32 -0.87 -10.33
N LYS A 24 42.47 -0.07 -10.98
CA LYS A 24 41.04 0.09 -10.65
C LYS A 24 40.17 -0.87 -11.48
N ALA A 25 38.89 -0.95 -11.11
CA ALA A 25 37.88 -1.82 -11.75
C ALA A 25 38.22 -3.32 -11.78
N ARG A 26 38.82 -3.84 -10.69
CA ARG A 26 38.99 -5.29 -10.50
C ARG A 26 37.74 -5.92 -9.88
N GLY A 27 37.92 -7.03 -9.16
CA GLY A 27 36.84 -7.83 -8.62
C GLY A 27 36.11 -7.24 -7.40
N LYS A 28 35.66 -8.14 -6.53
CA LYS A 28 34.78 -7.85 -5.39
C LYS A 28 35.41 -6.89 -4.38
N GLY A 29 36.74 -6.92 -4.21
CA GLY A 29 37.46 -5.99 -3.34
C GLY A 29 37.22 -4.50 -3.69
N HIS A 30 37.30 -4.15 -4.99
CA HIS A 30 37.01 -2.79 -5.44
C HIS A 30 35.55 -2.36 -5.24
N ARG A 31 34.63 -3.32 -5.08
CA ARG A 31 33.21 -3.08 -4.82
C ARG A 31 32.87 -3.05 -3.33
N GLY A 32 33.85 -3.23 -2.43
CA GLY A 32 33.59 -3.38 -0.99
C GLY A 32 32.89 -4.70 -0.65
N GLY A 33 33.23 -5.77 -1.37
CA GLY A 33 32.67 -7.11 -1.21
C GLY A 33 31.47 -7.42 -2.13
N VAL A 34 30.82 -8.56 -1.89
CA VAL A 34 29.72 -9.09 -2.73
C VAL A 34 28.37 -8.60 -2.21
N GLY A 35 27.55 -8.05 -3.12
CA GLY A 35 26.18 -7.65 -2.80
C GLY A 35 26.11 -6.65 -1.64
N MET A 36 25.29 -6.97 -0.64
CA MET A 36 25.08 -6.17 0.58
C MET A 36 26.11 -6.47 1.69
N SER A 37 27.31 -6.93 1.34
CA SER A 37 28.40 -7.05 2.31
C SER A 37 28.79 -5.68 2.87
N GLY A 38 29.10 -5.62 4.17
CA GLY A 38 29.54 -4.39 4.82
C GLY A 38 28.44 -3.35 5.03
N THR A 39 27.17 -3.69 4.79
CA THR A 39 26.06 -2.75 5.01
C THR A 39 25.66 -2.63 6.49
N GLY A 40 26.33 -3.35 7.39
CA GLY A 40 26.05 -3.39 8.83
C GLY A 40 25.96 -4.82 9.39
N LYS A 41 25.49 -4.95 10.65
CA LYS A 41 25.40 -6.17 11.49
C LYS A 41 26.72 -6.78 11.95
N ARG A 42 27.75 -6.79 11.11
CA ARG A 42 29.12 -7.22 11.48
C ARG A 42 30.21 -6.30 10.97
N SER A 43 30.03 -5.68 9.80
CA SER A 43 31.02 -4.81 9.16
C SER A 43 30.33 -3.60 8.55
N ASP A 44 31.05 -2.48 8.51
CA ASP A 44 30.48 -1.14 8.35
C ASP A 44 31.00 -0.37 7.12
N GLN A 45 31.73 -1.04 6.22
CA GLN A 45 32.32 -0.43 5.01
C GLN A 45 31.29 0.25 4.08
N LYS A 46 30.02 -0.14 4.17
CA LYS A 46 28.88 0.37 3.39
C LYS A 46 27.69 0.76 4.27
N LYS A 47 27.89 1.06 5.57
CA LYS A 47 26.81 1.32 6.53
C LYS A 47 25.84 2.42 6.10
N ASP A 48 26.31 3.42 5.36
CA ASP A 48 25.52 4.55 4.86
C ASP A 48 24.30 4.10 4.03
N THR A 49 24.42 2.97 3.32
CA THR A 49 23.30 2.40 2.57
C THR A 49 22.16 1.94 3.48
N SER A 50 22.49 1.34 4.62
CA SER A 50 21.50 0.90 5.60
C SER A 50 20.97 2.04 6.45
N LEU A 51 21.80 3.05 6.75
CA LEU A 51 21.42 4.22 7.54
C LEU A 51 20.32 5.07 6.86
N LYS A 52 20.29 5.10 5.52
CA LYS A 52 19.21 5.73 4.75
C LYS A 52 17.84 5.11 5.04
N ASN A 53 17.79 3.84 5.43
CA ASN A 53 16.57 3.15 5.80
C ASN A 53 16.67 2.57 7.21
N LYS A 54 16.19 3.32 8.21
CA LYS A 54 16.19 2.91 9.63
C LYS A 54 15.52 1.54 9.89
N LYS A 55 14.71 1.01 8.96
CA LYS A 55 14.05 -0.31 9.05
C LYS A 55 14.77 -1.42 8.27
N TYR A 56 16.02 -1.19 7.87
CA TYR A 56 16.80 -2.13 7.05
C TYR A 56 17.22 -3.39 7.82
N PHE A 57 17.62 -3.22 9.09
CA PHE A 57 17.92 -4.34 9.98
C PHE A 57 16.81 -4.57 11.01
N GLY A 58 16.70 -5.81 11.48
CA GLY A 58 15.74 -6.22 12.52
C GLY A 58 14.44 -6.81 11.96
N LYS A 59 13.56 -7.25 12.88
CA LYS A 59 12.23 -7.79 12.56
C LYS A 59 11.17 -6.79 12.99
N LYS A 60 10.05 -6.72 12.25
CA LYS A 60 8.83 -6.04 12.73
C LYS A 60 8.10 -6.96 13.71
N ILE A 61 7.55 -6.40 14.78
CA ILE A 61 6.90 -7.16 15.87
C ILE A 61 5.71 -7.98 15.38
N ARG A 62 5.00 -7.53 14.34
CA ARG A 62 3.81 -8.22 13.81
C ARG A 62 3.93 -8.40 12.30
N GLN A 63 3.64 -9.62 11.82
CA GLN A 63 3.49 -9.89 10.39
C GLN A 63 2.12 -9.40 9.93
N ALA A 64 2.09 -8.60 8.86
CA ALA A 64 0.82 -8.15 8.30
C ALA A 64 0.08 -9.35 7.67
N ARG A 65 -1.17 -9.58 8.08
CA ARG A 65 -2.07 -10.52 7.40
C ARG A 65 -2.39 -10.01 5.99
N LYS A 66 -2.86 -10.89 5.11
CA LYS A 66 -3.34 -10.52 3.76
C LYS A 66 -4.30 -9.34 3.87
N MET A 67 -3.97 -8.22 3.23
CA MET A 67 -4.79 -7.02 3.30
C MET A 67 -6.15 -7.29 2.65
N LYS A 68 -7.24 -6.94 3.33
CA LYS A 68 -8.56 -6.89 2.71
C LYS A 68 -8.57 -5.79 1.66
N ILE A 69 -9.25 -6.01 0.52
CA ILE A 69 -9.41 -5.00 -0.52
C ILE A 69 -10.10 -3.78 0.11
N LYS A 70 -9.47 -2.61 -0.01
CA LYS A 70 -10.03 -1.35 0.48
C LYS A 70 -10.97 -0.77 -0.58
N LEU A 71 -12.12 -0.26 -0.15
CA LEU A 71 -13.02 0.53 -1.00
C LEU A 71 -12.27 1.75 -1.56
N LYS A 72 -12.56 2.13 -2.81
CA LYS A 72 -12.03 3.37 -3.40
C LYS A 72 -12.63 4.56 -2.64
N SER A 73 -11.85 5.61 -2.39
CA SER A 73 -12.34 6.79 -1.69
C SER A 73 -12.72 7.91 -2.66
N ILE A 74 -13.79 8.64 -2.36
CA ILE A 74 -14.20 9.85 -3.07
C ILE A 74 -14.55 10.95 -2.06
N ASN A 75 -14.21 12.19 -2.36
CA ASN A 75 -14.47 13.34 -1.50
C ASN A 75 -15.76 14.06 -1.92
N LEU A 76 -16.32 14.91 -1.05
CA LEU A 76 -17.57 15.64 -1.33
C LEU A 76 -17.42 16.63 -2.49
N ASP A 77 -16.26 17.30 -2.61
CA ASP A 77 -15.97 18.26 -3.70
C ASP A 77 -15.99 17.65 -5.11
N GLN A 78 -15.76 16.34 -5.21
CA GLN A 78 -15.69 15.59 -6.46
C GLN A 78 -17.06 15.04 -6.91
N ILE A 79 -18.10 15.21 -6.10
CA ILE A 79 -19.43 14.69 -6.39
C ILE A 79 -20.22 15.73 -7.18
N PHE A 80 -20.71 15.33 -8.35
CA PHE A 80 -21.54 16.11 -9.26
C PHE A 80 -22.84 15.34 -9.55
N LYS A 81 -23.87 16.02 -10.10
CA LYS A 81 -25.18 15.41 -10.46
C LYS A 81 -25.08 14.13 -11.28
N GLU A 82 -24.06 14.01 -12.13
CA GLU A 82 -23.86 12.84 -13.00
C GLU A 82 -23.36 11.60 -12.23
N ASN A 83 -22.78 11.78 -11.05
CA ASN A 83 -22.09 10.73 -10.28
C ASN A 83 -22.79 10.42 -8.95
N THR A 84 -24.09 10.14 -9.00
CA THR A 84 -24.92 9.86 -7.80
C THR A 84 -24.79 8.41 -7.30
N ASN A 85 -24.38 7.47 -8.18
CA ASN A 85 -24.20 6.06 -7.85
C ASN A 85 -22.74 5.70 -7.57
N LEU A 86 -22.37 5.62 -6.29
CA LEU A 86 -21.00 5.42 -5.79
C LEU A 86 -20.85 4.07 -5.08
N ILE A 87 -21.43 3.01 -5.66
CA ILE A 87 -21.30 1.63 -5.16
C ILE A 87 -19.84 1.17 -5.30
N GLY A 88 -19.27 0.65 -4.22
CA GLY A 88 -17.84 0.30 -4.12
C GLY A 88 -16.94 1.44 -3.64
N TYR A 89 -17.50 2.63 -3.40
CA TYR A 89 -16.77 3.78 -2.88
C TYR A 89 -17.08 4.08 -1.41
N LYS A 90 -16.09 4.66 -0.73
CA LYS A 90 -16.21 5.28 0.59
C LYS A 90 -16.18 6.81 0.46
N VAL A 91 -17.26 7.47 0.83
CA VAL A 91 -17.39 8.93 0.80
C VAL A 91 -16.66 9.54 2.01
N LEU A 92 -15.83 10.56 1.74
CA LEU A 92 -15.02 11.30 2.71
C LEU A 92 -15.39 12.79 2.71
N SER A 93 -15.08 13.50 3.80
CA SER A 93 -15.62 14.82 4.13
C SER A 93 -14.82 16.02 3.60
N ARG A 94 -13.86 15.82 2.69
CA ARG A 94 -13.06 16.92 2.14
C ARG A 94 -13.92 17.72 1.14
N GLY A 95 -13.90 19.04 1.28
CA GLY A 95 -14.72 19.97 0.48
C GLY A 95 -16.15 20.15 0.99
N GLU A 96 -16.95 20.77 0.13
CA GLU A 96 -18.39 21.06 0.29
C GLU A 96 -19.15 20.59 -0.94
N LEU A 97 -20.43 20.26 -0.77
CA LEU A 97 -21.31 19.90 -1.88
C LEU A 97 -21.81 21.18 -2.56
N LYS A 98 -21.61 21.27 -3.86
CA LYS A 98 -22.07 22.43 -4.65
C LYS A 98 -23.58 22.43 -4.87
N GLU A 99 -24.21 21.26 -4.80
CA GLU A 99 -25.63 21.06 -5.10
C GLU A 99 -26.27 20.10 -4.10
N LYS A 100 -27.60 20.19 -3.95
CA LYS A 100 -28.39 19.26 -3.14
C LYS A 100 -28.55 17.92 -3.88
N LEU A 101 -27.99 16.84 -3.34
CA LEU A 101 -27.94 15.54 -4.01
C LEU A 101 -28.41 14.40 -3.09
N LYS A 102 -28.99 13.36 -3.70
CA LYS A 102 -29.17 12.04 -3.09
C LYS A 102 -28.05 11.13 -3.58
N ILE A 103 -27.16 10.73 -2.68
CA ILE A 103 -25.93 9.96 -3.01
C ILE A 103 -26.08 8.53 -2.48
N THR A 104 -25.86 7.53 -3.33
CA THR A 104 -25.80 6.12 -2.89
C THR A 104 -24.33 5.69 -2.78
N ALA A 105 -23.91 5.17 -1.63
CA ALA A 105 -22.51 4.77 -1.43
C ALA A 105 -22.38 3.53 -0.53
N SER A 106 -21.29 2.77 -0.65
CA SER A 106 -21.07 1.59 0.19
C SER A 106 -20.63 1.92 1.62
N ALA A 107 -19.98 3.07 1.83
CA ALA A 107 -19.59 3.55 3.15
C ALA A 107 -19.43 5.08 3.16
N ALA A 108 -19.61 5.71 4.31
CA ALA A 108 -19.36 7.15 4.50
C ALA A 108 -18.62 7.43 5.81
N SER A 109 -17.83 8.52 5.87
CA SER A 109 -17.28 9.02 7.13
C SER A 109 -18.36 9.78 7.93
N LYS A 110 -18.26 9.78 9.27
CA LYS A 110 -19.21 10.47 10.15
C LYS A 110 -19.36 11.95 9.78
N LEU A 111 -18.22 12.63 9.60
CA LEU A 111 -18.16 14.03 9.19
C LEU A 111 -18.77 14.29 7.79
N ALA A 112 -18.69 13.32 6.88
CA ALA A 112 -19.28 13.49 5.54
C ALA A 112 -20.81 13.48 5.60
N ILE A 113 -21.39 12.63 6.45
CA ILE A 113 -22.84 12.56 6.67
C ILE A 113 -23.33 13.87 7.30
N GLU A 114 -22.62 14.40 8.30
CA GLU A 114 -22.97 15.67 8.95
C GLU A 114 -22.92 16.84 7.97
N LYS A 115 -21.86 16.93 7.15
CA LYS A 115 -21.75 17.97 6.12
C LYS A 115 -22.84 17.84 5.04
N ALA A 116 -23.12 16.63 4.58
CA ALA A 116 -24.19 16.40 3.61
C ALA A 116 -25.55 16.87 4.16
N LYS A 117 -25.88 16.51 5.40
CA LYS A 117 -27.11 16.98 6.08
C LYS A 117 -27.18 18.50 6.18
N LYS A 118 -26.08 19.18 6.54
CA LYS A 118 -26.00 20.65 6.60
C LYS A 118 -26.27 21.30 5.24
N SER A 119 -25.76 20.73 4.16
CA SER A 119 -26.01 21.20 2.79
C SER A 119 -27.38 20.78 2.24
N GLY A 120 -28.20 20.04 3.00
CA GLY A 120 -29.51 19.53 2.57
C GLY A 120 -29.43 18.34 1.60
N SER A 121 -28.31 17.62 1.60
CA SER A 121 -28.07 16.41 0.79
C SER A 121 -28.15 15.16 1.67
N GLU A 122 -28.58 14.05 1.08
CA GLU A 122 -28.78 12.79 1.79
C GLU A 122 -27.86 11.70 1.22
N ILE A 123 -27.17 10.97 2.11
CA ILE A 123 -26.32 9.84 1.75
C ILE A 123 -27.00 8.54 2.19
N SER A 124 -27.42 7.72 1.23
CA SER A 124 -27.97 6.39 1.47
C SER A 124 -26.86 5.34 1.47
N LEU A 125 -26.80 4.54 2.53
CA LEU A 125 -25.93 3.38 2.65
C LEU A 125 -26.77 2.11 2.48
N PRO A 126 -26.32 1.10 1.71
CA PRO A 126 -27.04 -0.16 1.62
C PRO A 126 -27.04 -0.83 3.00
N GLU A 127 -28.22 -1.19 3.49
CA GLU A 127 -28.38 -1.87 4.77
C GLU A 127 -27.51 -3.13 4.79
N LYS A 128 -26.65 -3.22 5.81
CA LYS A 128 -26.03 -4.50 6.12
C LYS A 128 -27.14 -5.39 6.65
N LYS A 129 -27.48 -6.46 5.92
CA LYS A 129 -28.19 -7.59 6.53
C LYS A 129 -27.41 -7.99 7.78
N GLU A 130 -28.00 -7.73 8.94
CA GLU A 130 -27.43 -8.12 10.22
C GLU A 130 -27.20 -9.63 10.18
N LYS A 131 -25.96 -10.05 10.43
CA LYS A 131 -25.71 -11.46 10.71
C LYS A 131 -26.41 -11.74 12.03
N LYS A 132 -27.47 -12.56 12.00
CA LYS A 132 -28.11 -13.11 13.18
C LYS A 132 -27.02 -13.60 14.15
N GLU A 133 -27.06 -13.09 15.37
CA GLU A 133 -26.23 -13.51 16.48
C GLU A 133 -26.57 -14.97 16.81
N ASP A 134 -25.69 -15.91 16.50
CA ASP A 134 -25.76 -17.24 17.07
C ASP A 134 -25.33 -17.16 18.55
N LYS A 135 -26.32 -17.11 19.45
CA LYS A 135 -26.13 -17.30 20.89
C LYS A 135 -25.60 -18.72 21.19
N PRO A 136 -24.77 -18.89 22.23
CA PRO A 136 -24.15 -20.16 22.58
C PRO A 136 -25.20 -21.12 23.15
N LYS A 137 -25.23 -22.38 22.69
CA LYS A 137 -25.92 -23.48 23.38
C LYS A 137 -24.88 -24.27 24.17
N THR A 138 -24.86 -24.02 25.48
CA THR A 138 -24.27 -24.86 26.50
C THR A 138 -25.11 -26.14 26.67
N GLU A 139 -24.39 -27.22 26.98
CA GLU A 139 -24.72 -28.56 27.50
C GLU A 139 -26.14 -28.81 28.06
N GLU A 140 -26.78 -29.93 27.66
CA GLU A 140 -27.00 -31.12 28.53
C GLU A 140 -27.83 -32.25 27.84
N LYS A 141 -27.27 -33.47 27.92
CA LYS A 141 -27.86 -34.82 28.13
C LYS A 141 -28.85 -35.48 27.13
N LYS A 142 -28.41 -36.65 26.65
CA LYS A 142 -28.99 -38.02 26.78
C LYS A 142 -27.93 -38.99 26.20
N GLU A 143 -27.16 -39.72 27.01
CA GLU A 143 -27.49 -41.02 27.61
C GLU A 143 -28.38 -41.92 26.73
N ASP A 144 -27.92 -43.17 26.57
CA ASP A 144 -28.57 -44.35 25.97
C ASP A 144 -28.38 -44.60 24.46
N LYS A 145 -27.40 -45.45 24.08
CA LYS A 145 -27.63 -46.91 23.90
C LYS A 145 -26.41 -47.64 23.32
N GLU A 146 -26.10 -48.74 24.01
CA GLU A 146 -25.24 -49.86 23.60
C GLU A 146 -25.53 -50.38 22.18
N LYS A 147 -24.46 -50.62 21.40
CA LYS A 147 -24.17 -51.93 20.78
C LYS A 147 -22.76 -51.96 20.20
#